data_AF-A0A383D1M8-F1
#
_entry.id   AF-A0A383D1M8-F1
#
_cell.length_a   1.000
_cell.length_b   1.000
_cell.length_c   1.000
_cell.angle_alpha   90.00
_cell.angle_beta   90.00
_cell.angle_gamma   90.00
#
_symmetry.space_group_name_H-M   'P 1'
#
loop_
_entity.id
_entity.type
_entity.pdbx_description
1 polymer ?
#
loop_
_entity_poly.entity_id
_entity_poly.type
_entity_poly.pdbx_seq_one_letter_code
_entity_poly.pdbx_strand_id
1 'polypeptide(L)'
;MVKALQAGDKNEVCVIADIHDGYERGHYAEIMKEWGLKHIPVEFYRFVNPLKDLKYLLSLRKILRQQNCDMVLNISTKPNLYGSIAARIVGVDRIVCSVWGLGLAFADAKGLKARTLRLIVKTLYRIAAGVS
;
A
#
# COMPACT_ATOMS: atom_id res chain seq x y z
N MET A 1 -13.90 0.22 7.05
CA MET A 1 -13.50 -0.07 5.65
C MET A 1 -13.40 -1.57 5.38
N VAL A 2 -12.52 -2.31 6.06
CA VAL A 2 -12.32 -3.75 5.79
C VAL A 2 -13.61 -4.58 5.94
N LYS A 3 -14.37 -4.38 7.03
CA LYS A 3 -15.70 -5.01 7.21
C LYS A 3 -16.71 -4.70 6.10
N ALA A 4 -16.63 -3.51 5.48
CA ALA A 4 -17.51 -3.13 4.38
C ALA A 4 -17.13 -3.83 3.06
N LEU A 5 -15.85 -4.15 2.87
CA LEU A 5 -15.39 -4.93 1.71
C LEU A 5 -15.78 -6.41 1.82
N GLN A 6 -15.82 -6.96 3.04
CA GLN A 6 -16.30 -8.31 3.31
C GLN A 6 -17.82 -8.46 3.16
N ALA A 7 -18.59 -7.38 3.34
CA ALA A 7 -20.06 -7.41 3.27
C ALA A 7 -20.61 -7.62 1.85
N GLY A 8 -19.77 -7.57 0.81
CA GLY A 8 -20.12 -8.10 -0.50
C GLY A 8 -19.85 -9.60 -0.51
N ASP A 9 -20.91 -10.42 -0.50
CA ASP A 9 -20.96 -11.88 -0.27
C ASP A 9 -19.99 -12.81 -1.05
N LYS A 10 -19.03 -12.29 -1.84
CA LYS A 10 -18.11 -13.09 -2.68
C LYS A 10 -16.64 -12.66 -2.68
N ASN A 11 -16.21 -11.73 -1.82
CA ASN A 11 -14.81 -11.23 -1.86
C ASN A 11 -13.93 -11.88 -0.78
N GLU A 12 -12.89 -12.62 -1.19
CA GLU A 12 -11.81 -13.02 -0.28
C GLU A 12 -10.92 -11.81 0.01
N VAL A 13 -10.88 -11.37 1.28
CA VAL A 13 -10.10 -10.19 1.69
C VAL A 13 -8.85 -10.63 2.44
N CYS A 14 -7.69 -10.32 1.87
CA CYS A 14 -6.38 -10.52 2.49
C CYS A 14 -5.77 -9.16 2.89
N VAL A 15 -5.28 -9.07 4.13
CA VAL A 15 -4.63 -7.87 4.65
C VAL A 15 -3.12 -8.09 4.67
N ILE A 16 -2.37 -7.17 4.05
CA ILE A 16 -0.91 -7.17 4.05
C ILE A 16 -0.44 -5.99 4.90
N ALA A 17 0.13 -6.26 6.07
CA ALA A 17 0.56 -5.23 7.00
C ALA A 17 1.70 -5.73 7.89
N ASP A 18 2.51 -4.82 8.43
CA ASP A 18 3.52 -5.17 9.43
C ASP A 18 2.87 -5.58 10.76
N ILE A 19 3.66 -6.22 11.62
CA ILE A 19 3.27 -6.73 12.92
C ILE A 19 3.43 -5.64 14.03
N HIS A 20 3.85 -4.42 13.69
CA HIS A 20 4.18 -3.33 14.63
C HIS A 20 3.91 -1.93 14.04
N ASP A 21 3.71 -0.83 14.78
CA ASP A 21 4.32 -0.34 16.03
C ASP A 21 3.42 0.69 16.79
N GLY A 22 3.03 0.36 18.04
CA GLY A 22 2.25 1.23 18.95
C GLY A 22 1.52 0.48 20.08
N TYR A 23 1.22 -0.81 19.85
CA TYR A 23 0.72 -1.79 20.81
C TYR A 23 1.67 -3.00 20.86
N GLU A 24 1.38 -3.97 21.73
CA GLU A 24 2.10 -5.24 21.78
C GLU A 24 2.14 -5.94 20.41
N ARG A 25 3.20 -6.74 20.19
CA ARG A 25 3.38 -7.53 18.97
C ARG A 25 2.16 -8.39 18.73
N GLY A 26 1.54 -8.25 17.56
CA GLY A 26 0.40 -9.07 17.17
C GLY A 26 -0.97 -8.55 17.61
N HIS A 27 -1.07 -7.40 18.29
CA HIS A 27 -2.37 -6.80 18.66
C HIS A 27 -3.34 -6.69 17.47
N TYR A 28 -2.86 -6.19 16.33
CA TYR A 28 -3.69 -6.09 15.12
C TYR A 28 -3.91 -7.43 14.42
N ALA A 29 -3.02 -8.41 14.61
CA ALA A 29 -3.19 -9.74 14.03
C ALA A 29 -4.37 -10.48 14.68
N GLU A 30 -4.54 -10.35 16.01
CA GLU A 30 -5.69 -10.92 16.72
C GLU A 30 -7.00 -10.24 16.28
N ILE A 31 -7.03 -8.92 16.14
CA ILE A 31 -8.22 -8.20 15.63
C ILE A 31 -8.59 -8.68 14.21
N MET A 32 -7.61 -8.87 13.33
CA MET A 32 -7.87 -9.38 11.99
C MET A 32 -8.41 -10.81 12.02
N LYS A 33 -7.86 -11.66 12.90
CA LYS A 33 -8.33 -13.03 13.11
C LYS A 33 -9.77 -13.08 13.63
N GLU A 34 -10.12 -12.22 14.59
CA GLU A 34 -11.50 -12.08 15.08
C GLU A 34 -12.47 -11.69 13.96
N TRP A 35 -12.03 -10.94 12.97
CA TRP A 35 -12.85 -10.54 11.82
C TRP A 35 -12.82 -11.57 10.67
N GLY A 36 -12.22 -12.74 10.89
CA GLY A 36 -12.08 -13.78 9.87
C GLY A 36 -11.22 -13.37 8.69
N LEU A 37 -10.31 -12.40 8.87
CA LEU A 37 -9.44 -11.90 7.82
C LEU A 37 -8.12 -12.68 7.79
N LYS A 38 -7.67 -12.97 6.57
CA LYS A 38 -6.32 -13.48 6.36
C LYS A 38 -5.31 -12.33 6.51
N HIS A 39 -4.43 -12.42 7.50
CA HIS A 39 -3.32 -11.49 7.68
C HIS A 39 -2.02 -12.09 7.14
N ILE A 40 -1.35 -11.38 6.24
CA ILE A 40 -0.01 -11.72 5.75
C ILE A 40 0.96 -10.65 6.26
N PRO A 41 1.90 -11.01 7.16
CA PRO A 41 2.85 -10.05 7.68
C PRO A 41 3.87 -9.64 6.62
N VAL A 42 4.24 -8.37 6.61
CA VAL A 42 5.34 -7.84 5.79
C VAL A 42 6.18 -6.86 6.60
N GLU A 43 7.50 -7.00 6.52
CA GLU A 43 8.42 -6.05 7.18
C GLU A 43 8.27 -4.66 6.54
N PHE A 44 7.92 -3.65 7.35
CA PHE A 44 7.74 -2.28 6.90
C PHE A 44 8.67 -1.35 7.66
N TYR A 45 9.37 -0.48 6.94
CA TYR A 45 10.21 0.53 7.56
C TYR A 45 9.60 1.90 7.33
N ARG A 46 9.37 2.67 8.40
CA ARG A 46 8.69 3.98 8.33
C ARG A 46 9.46 5.01 7.50
N PHE A 47 10.78 5.05 7.64
CA PHE A 47 11.64 6.05 6.98
C PHE A 47 12.09 5.58 5.59
N VAL A 48 12.49 6.51 4.73
CA VAL A 48 13.02 6.17 3.40
C VAL A 48 14.36 5.46 3.55
N ASN A 49 14.45 4.23 3.03
CA ASN A 49 15.68 3.46 3.00
C ASN A 49 15.66 2.60 1.73
N PRO A 50 16.47 2.90 0.71
CA PRO A 50 16.39 2.27 -0.60
C PRO A 50 16.43 0.74 -0.58
N LEU A 51 17.29 0.15 0.28
CA LEU A 51 17.44 -1.31 0.37
C LEU A 51 16.21 -1.95 1.03
N LYS A 52 15.72 -1.36 2.11
CA LYS A 52 14.52 -1.86 2.80
C LYS A 52 13.26 -1.66 1.96
N ASP A 53 13.18 -0.53 1.25
CA ASP A 53 12.09 -0.21 0.34
C ASP A 53 12.07 -1.18 -0.86
N LEU A 54 13.24 -1.54 -1.41
CA LEU A 54 13.32 -2.56 -2.46
C LEU A 54 12.90 -3.95 -1.94
N LYS A 55 13.37 -4.34 -0.74
CA LYS A 55 12.94 -5.59 -0.10
C LYS A 55 11.43 -5.61 0.12
N TYR A 56 10.86 -4.50 0.58
CA TYR A 56 9.42 -4.34 0.76
C TYR A 56 8.66 -4.53 -0.55
N LEU A 57 9.10 -3.87 -1.64
CA LEU A 57 8.52 -4.03 -2.97
C LEU A 57 8.54 -5.49 -3.46
N LEU A 58 9.67 -6.18 -3.31
CA LEU A 58 9.81 -7.57 -3.72
C LEU A 58 8.91 -8.51 -2.90
N SER A 59 8.77 -8.25 -1.60
CA SER A 59 7.85 -8.98 -0.73
C SER A 59 6.40 -8.79 -1.16
N LEU A 60 5.98 -7.55 -1.42
CA LEU A 60 4.63 -7.26 -1.93
C LEU A 60 4.37 -7.97 -3.25
N ARG A 61 5.29 -7.89 -4.21
CA ARG A 61 5.17 -8.60 -5.50
C ARG A 61 4.97 -10.11 -5.30
N LYS A 62 5.76 -10.72 -4.43
CA LYS A 62 5.65 -12.16 -4.12
C LYS A 62 4.28 -12.49 -3.54
N ILE A 63 3.83 -11.73 -2.56
CA ILE A 63 2.55 -11.96 -1.87
C ILE A 63 1.39 -11.81 -2.86
N LEU A 64 1.33 -10.69 -3.60
CA LEU A 64 0.25 -10.44 -4.55
C LEU A 64 0.13 -11.53 -5.62
N ARG A 65 1.28 -12.02 -6.12
CA ARG A 65 1.30 -13.14 -7.08
C ARG A 65 0.83 -14.45 -6.44
N GLN A 66 1.23 -14.74 -5.21
CA GLN A 66 0.83 -15.98 -4.51
C GLN A 66 -0.65 -15.99 -4.12
N GLN A 67 -1.23 -14.82 -3.87
CA GLN A 67 -2.64 -14.69 -3.52
C GLN A 67 -3.56 -14.52 -4.74
N ASN A 68 -3.02 -14.46 -5.97
CA ASN A 68 -3.78 -14.19 -7.18
C ASN A 68 -4.73 -12.99 -7.03
N CYS A 69 -4.22 -11.86 -6.51
CA CYS A 69 -5.07 -10.71 -6.21
C CYS A 69 -5.65 -10.07 -7.48
N ASP A 70 -6.97 -9.92 -7.55
CA ASP A 70 -7.65 -9.19 -8.64
C ASP A 70 -7.77 -7.68 -8.36
N MET A 71 -7.61 -7.27 -7.10
CA MET A 71 -7.71 -5.89 -6.67
C MET A 71 -6.78 -5.59 -5.50
N VAL A 72 -6.16 -4.40 -5.51
CA VAL A 72 -5.27 -3.93 -4.45
C VAL A 72 -5.75 -2.58 -3.93
N LEU A 73 -6.01 -2.51 -2.62
CA LEU A 73 -6.33 -1.28 -1.91
C LEU A 73 -5.16 -0.87 -1.02
N ASN A 74 -4.49 0.21 -1.40
CA ASN A 74 -3.36 0.75 -0.67
C ASN A 74 -3.82 1.83 0.32
N ILE A 75 -3.20 1.86 1.50
CA ILE A 75 -3.45 2.85 2.55
C ILE A 75 -2.12 3.39 3.00
N SER A 76 -1.94 4.72 3.05
CA SER A 76 -0.67 5.42 3.32
C SER A 76 0.26 5.57 2.10
N THR A 77 1.16 6.54 2.19
CA THR A 77 2.05 6.98 1.09
C THR A 77 2.93 5.87 0.53
N LYS A 78 3.57 5.07 1.40
CA LYS A 78 4.47 3.99 0.96
C LYS A 78 3.71 2.82 0.32
N PRO A 79 2.61 2.30 0.91
CA PRO A 79 1.77 1.33 0.23
C PRO A 79 1.20 1.86 -1.09
N ASN A 80 0.74 3.12 -1.14
CA ASN A 80 0.25 3.74 -2.38
C ASN A 80 1.31 3.72 -3.49
N LEU A 81 2.59 3.86 -3.15
CA LEU A 81 3.69 3.78 -4.10
C LEU A 81 4.08 2.33 -4.43
N TYR A 82 4.61 1.60 -3.44
CA TYR A 82 5.20 0.28 -3.66
C TYR A 82 4.14 -0.81 -3.91
N GLY A 83 2.98 -0.71 -3.26
CA GLY A 83 1.85 -1.61 -3.50
C GLY A 83 1.32 -1.48 -4.92
N SER A 84 1.17 -0.26 -5.43
CA SER A 84 0.76 -0.02 -6.82
C SER A 84 1.78 -0.53 -7.83
N ILE A 85 3.08 -0.32 -7.59
CA ILE A 85 4.15 -0.85 -8.45
C ILE A 85 4.12 -2.38 -8.45
N ALA A 86 4.07 -3.00 -7.27
CA ALA A 86 4.00 -4.46 -7.14
C ALA A 86 2.78 -5.05 -7.84
N ALA A 87 1.61 -4.43 -7.66
CA ALA A 87 0.34 -4.82 -8.27
C ALA A 87 0.42 -4.80 -9.81
N ARG A 88 0.97 -3.73 -10.38
CA ARG A 88 1.18 -3.62 -11.84
C ARG A 88 2.14 -4.66 -12.38
N ILE A 89 3.22 -4.96 -11.67
CA ILE A 89 4.19 -5.98 -12.09
C ILE A 89 3.55 -7.36 -12.17
N VAL A 90 2.57 -7.66 -11.33
CA VAL A 90 1.88 -8.96 -11.32
C VAL A 90 0.61 -8.98 -12.19
N GLY A 91 0.26 -7.87 -12.84
CA GLY A 91 -0.90 -7.77 -13.73
C GLY A 91 -2.24 -7.53 -13.03
N VAL A 92 -2.25 -6.91 -11.84
CA VAL A 92 -3.51 -6.50 -11.19
C VAL A 92 -4.08 -5.27 -11.89
N ASP A 93 -5.29 -5.39 -12.42
CA ASP A 93 -5.96 -4.30 -13.15
C ASP A 93 -6.59 -3.25 -12.23
N ARG A 94 -7.04 -3.64 -11.03
CA ARG A 94 -7.78 -2.76 -10.12
C ARG A 94 -6.92 -2.32 -8.95
N ILE A 95 -6.40 -1.10 -9.00
CA ILE A 95 -5.53 -0.54 -7.96
C ILE A 95 -6.16 0.74 -7.42
N VAL A 96 -6.45 0.76 -6.13
CA VAL A 96 -7.03 1.92 -5.43
C VAL A 96 -6.05 2.42 -4.39
N CYS A 97 -5.78 3.73 -4.40
CA CYS A 97 -4.92 4.37 -3.42
C CYS A 97 -5.75 5.24 -2.48
N SER A 98 -5.69 4.96 -1.18
CA SER A 98 -6.32 5.77 -0.16
C SER A 98 -5.32 6.79 0.36
N VAL A 99 -5.59 8.08 0.11
CA VAL A 99 -4.76 9.19 0.59
C VAL A 99 -5.47 9.83 1.78
N TRP A 100 -5.01 9.49 2.98
CA TRP A 100 -5.41 10.17 4.20
C TRP A 100 -4.50 11.40 4.37
N GLY A 101 -5.06 12.61 4.38
CA GLY A 101 -4.29 13.83 4.63
C GLY A 101 -3.61 14.48 3.41
N LEU A 102 -4.31 14.59 2.27
CA LEU A 102 -3.88 15.36 1.09
C LEU A 102 -3.36 16.79 1.40
N GLY A 103 -3.70 17.34 2.57
CA GLY A 103 -3.32 18.70 2.98
C GLY A 103 -1.82 18.99 2.96
N LEU A 104 -0.92 18.02 3.13
CA LEU A 104 0.54 18.27 3.19
C LEU A 104 1.27 18.10 1.85
N ALA A 105 0.84 17.17 0.98
CA ALA A 105 1.43 16.99 -0.34
C ALA A 105 1.02 18.11 -1.32
N PHE A 106 -0.14 18.74 -1.05
CA PHE A 106 -0.66 19.89 -1.76
C PHE A 106 -0.50 21.21 -0.98
N ALA A 107 0.02 21.17 0.26
CA ALA A 107 0.45 22.40 0.95
C ALA A 107 1.61 23.06 0.18
N ASP A 108 1.63 24.38 0.20
CA ASP A 108 2.64 25.27 -0.39
C ASP A 108 4.04 25.09 0.23
N ALA A 109 4.62 23.90 0.15
CA ALA A 109 5.99 23.64 0.52
C ALA A 109 6.91 24.29 -0.53
N LYS A 110 7.46 25.47 -0.19
CA LYS A 110 8.47 26.18 -1.00
C LYS A 110 9.85 25.55 -0.76
N GLY A 111 10.50 25.08 -1.82
CA GLY A 111 11.86 24.51 -1.78
C GLY A 111 12.14 23.50 -2.89
N LEU A 112 13.42 23.40 -3.30
CA LEU A 112 13.87 22.51 -4.40
C LEU A 112 13.46 21.05 -4.17
N LYS A 113 13.60 20.55 -2.93
CA LYS A 113 13.24 19.17 -2.55
C LYS A 113 11.74 18.87 -2.74
N ALA A 114 10.86 19.82 -2.39
CA ALA A 114 9.42 19.67 -2.57
C ALA A 114 9.02 19.70 -4.06
N ARG A 115 9.74 20.48 -4.88
CA ARG A 115 9.54 20.53 -6.33
C ARG A 115 9.97 19.23 -7.00
N THR A 116 11.11 18.67 -6.60
CA THR A 116 11.59 17.36 -7.08
C THR A 116 10.66 16.24 -6.65
N LEU A 117 10.22 16.22 -5.38
CA LEU A 117 9.26 15.21 -4.91
C LEU A 117 7.93 15.29 -5.65
N ARG A 118 7.40 16.51 -5.90
CA ARG A 118 6.20 16.69 -6.72
C ARG A 118 6.38 16.21 -8.16
N LEU A 119 7.54 16.44 -8.77
CA LEU A 119 7.86 15.93 -10.11
C LEU A 119 7.90 14.40 -10.13
N ILE A 120 8.57 13.78 -9.15
CA ILE A 120 8.64 12.33 -9.02
C ILE A 120 7.24 11.76 -8.81
N VAL A 121 6.46 12.29 -7.87
CA VAL A 121 5.08 11.87 -7.60
C VAL A 121 4.21 12.06 -8.84
N LYS A 122 4.27 13.20 -9.54
CA LYS A 122 3.48 13.46 -10.76
C LYS A 122 3.86 12.53 -11.92
N THR A 123 5.13 12.16 -12.03
CA THR A 123 5.60 11.20 -13.04
C THR A 123 5.15 9.79 -12.68
N LEU A 124 5.26 9.39 -11.42
CA LEU A 124 4.78 8.11 -10.92
C LEU A 124 3.26 7.98 -11.07
N TYR A 125 2.50 9.04 -10.77
CA TYR A 125 1.06 9.08 -11.01
C TYR A 125 0.71 9.03 -12.49
N ARG A 126 1.44 9.72 -13.38
CA ARG A 126 1.21 9.60 -14.84
C ARG A 126 1.46 8.18 -15.35
N ILE A 127 2.56 7.57 -14.91
CA ILE A 127 2.87 6.17 -15.24
C ILE A 127 1.78 5.26 -14.66
N ALA A 128 1.35 5.48 -13.41
CA ALA A 128 0.34 4.70 -12.69
C ALA A 128 -1.11 4.90 -13.19
N ALA A 129 -1.42 6.03 -13.82
CA ALA A 129 -2.75 6.35 -14.35
C ALA A 129 -2.88 6.11 -15.85
N GLY A 130 -1.78 5.88 -16.59
CA GLY A 130 -1.83 5.52 -18.02
C GLY A 130 -2.41 6.61 -18.92
N VAL A 131 -2.38 7.88 -18.49
CA VAL A 131 -2.88 9.00 -19.30
C VAL A 131 -1.72 9.53 -20.14
N SER A 132 -1.72 9.13 -21.41
CA SER A 132 -0.98 9.79 -22.50
C SER A 132 -1.60 11.15 -22.81
#